data_AF-A0A7K1C6E6-F1
#
_entry.id   AF-A0A7K1C6E6-F1
#
_cell.length_a   1.000
_cell.length_b   1.000
_cell.length_c   1.000
_cell.angle_alpha   90.00
_cell.angle_beta   90.00
_cell.angle_gamma   90.00
#
_symmetry.space_group_name_H-M   'P 1'
#
loop_
_entity.id
_entity.type
_entity.pdbx_description
1 polymer ?
#
loop_
_entity_poly.entity_id
_entity_poly.type
_entity_poly.pdbx_seq_one_letter_code
_entity_poly.pdbx_strand_id
1 'polypeptide(L)' 'MISEPSDELDARQRERLDEIAADLREVLSRLDDVQFDVLREASARRQGRPAVDKTLSQARRSIEKAIHLIGE' A
#
# COMPACT_ATOMS: atom_id res chain seq x y z
N MET A 1 -28.96 -15.48 25.49
CA MET A 1 -28.41 -15.18 24.16
C MET A 1 -27.14 -14.39 24.37
N ILE A 2 -25.99 -14.99 24.06
CA ILE A 2 -24.73 -14.24 24.01
C ILE A 2 -24.78 -13.50 22.68
N SER A 3 -24.94 -12.18 22.71
CA SER A 3 -24.85 -11.36 21.50
C SER A 3 -23.42 -11.48 20.98
N GLU A 4 -23.27 -11.96 19.75
CA GLU A 4 -22.00 -11.90 19.04
C GLU A 4 -21.49 -10.44 19.02
N PRO A 5 -20.17 -10.20 19.09
CA PRO A 5 -19.65 -8.87 18.86
C PRO A 5 -20.14 -8.42 17.47
N SER A 6 -20.87 -7.31 17.42
CA SER A 6 -21.32 -6.76 16.14
C SER A 6 -20.09 -6.40 15.32
N ASP A 7 -19.91 -7.07 14.18
CA ASP A 7 -18.91 -6.72 13.17
C ASP A 7 -19.19 -5.33 12.52
N GLU A 8 -20.20 -4.60 12.99
CA GLU A 8 -20.51 -3.25 12.53
C GLU A 8 -19.55 -2.22 13.13
N LEU A 9 -18.72 -1.66 12.25
CA LEU A 9 -17.96 -0.45 12.54
C LEU A 9 -18.88 0.75 12.74
N ASP A 10 -18.64 1.51 13.80
CA ASP A 10 -19.26 2.82 14.02
C ASP A 10 -18.73 3.85 13.00
N ALA A 11 -19.40 5.01 12.91
CA ALA A 11 -19.06 6.06 11.94
C ALA A 11 -17.62 6.57 12.11
N ARG A 12 -17.11 6.65 13.34
CA ARG A 12 -15.78 7.16 13.65
C ARG A 12 -14.69 6.12 13.35
N GLN A 13 -15.02 4.84 13.44
CA GLN A 13 -14.14 3.76 13.03
C GLN A 13 -14.03 3.70 11.50
N ARG A 14 -15.14 3.89 10.78
CA ARG A 14 -15.15 3.98 9.31
C ARG A 14 -14.35 5.18 8.80
N GLU A 15 -14.57 6.35 9.37
CA GLU A 15 -13.80 7.56 9.05
C GLU A 15 -12.28 7.34 9.21
N ARG A 16 -11.88 6.66 10.29
CA ARG A 16 -10.47 6.31 10.51
C ARG A 16 -9.93 5.28 9.51
N LEU A 17 -10.75 4.34 9.03
CA LEU A 17 -10.34 3.42 7.96
C LEU A 17 -10.17 4.17 6.63
N ASP A 18 -11.04 5.14 6.34
CA ASP A 18 -10.93 6.00 5.16
C ASP A 18 -9.65 6.84 5.19
N GLU A 19 -9.31 7.42 6.35
CA GLU A 19 -8.04 8.13 6.58
C GLU A 19 -6.84 7.20 6.33
N ILE A 20 -6.85 6.00 6.90
CA ILE A 20 -5.78 5.02 6.69
C ILE A 20 -5.68 4.63 5.21
N ALA A 21 -6.80 4.46 4.52
CA ALA A 21 -6.81 4.17 3.09
C ALA A 21 -6.22 5.33 2.27
N ALA A 22 -6.47 6.58 2.66
CA ALA A 22 -5.86 7.75 2.04
C ALA A 22 -4.34 7.78 2.26
N ASP A 23 -3.88 7.59 3.50
CA ASP A 23 -2.45 7.54 3.84
C ASP A 23 -1.73 6.43 3.07
N LEU A 24 -2.35 5.25 2.96
CA LEU A 24 -1.81 4.13 2.19
C LEU A 24 -1.67 4.47 0.69
N ARG A 25 -2.58 5.25 0.12
CA ARG A 25 -2.47 5.71 -1.28
C ARG A 25 -1.29 6.68 -1.44
N GLU A 26 -1.03 7.55 -0.46
CA GLU A 26 0.16 8.42 -0.48
C GLU A 26 1.46 7.61 -0.38
N VAL A 27 1.50 6.60 0.50
CA VAL A 27 2.65 5.70 0.63
C VAL A 27 2.86 4.92 -0.67
N LEU A 28 1.79 4.47 -1.33
CA LEU A 28 1.86 3.79 -2.62
C LEU A 28 2.53 4.65 -3.69
N SER A 29 2.13 5.93 -3.79
CA SER A 29 2.76 6.90 -4.72
C SER A 29 4.25 7.09 -4.42
N ARG A 30 4.63 7.20 -3.15
CA ARG A 30 6.04 7.34 -2.76
C ARG A 30 6.87 6.10 -3.09
N LEU A 31 6.31 4.91 -2.98
CA LEU A 31 6.98 3.67 -3.38
C LEU A 31 7.16 3.58 -4.90
N ASP A 32 6.20 4.10 -5.67
CA ASP A 32 6.32 4.23 -7.12
C ASP A 32 7.50 5.13 -7.52
N ASP A 33 7.63 6.29 -6.87
CA ASP A 33 8.75 7.22 -7.10
C ASP A 33 10.10 6.55 -6.81
N VAL A 34 10.21 5.87 -5.67
CA VAL A 34 11.44 5.13 -5.29
C VAL A 34 11.74 4.02 -6.29
N GLN A 35 10.72 3.26 -6.73
CA GLN A 35 10.92 2.21 -7.72
C GLN A 35 11.39 2.77 -9.06
N PHE A 36 10.83 3.90 -9.49
CA PHE A 36 11.27 4.60 -10.69
C PHE A 36 12.74 5.02 -10.58
N ASP A 37 13.15 5.62 -9.46
CA ASP A 37 14.53 6.04 -9.23
C ASP A 37 15.51 4.86 -9.24
N VAL A 38 15.17 3.77 -8.56
CA VAL A 38 15.97 2.53 -8.54
C VAL A 38 16.19 1.99 -9.96
N LEU A 39 15.13 1.93 -10.77
CA LEU A 39 15.21 1.43 -12.14
C LEU A 39 15.98 2.38 -13.05
N ARG A 40 15.79 3.69 -12.88
CA ARG A 40 16.51 4.74 -13.61
C ARG A 40 18.01 4.68 -13.35
N GLU A 41 18.42 4.55 -12.08
CA GLU A 41 19.83 4.43 -11.71
C GLU A 41 20.48 3.15 -12.25
N ALA A 42 19.78 2.02 -12.16
CA ALA A 42 20.27 0.75 -12.69
C ALA A 42 20.50 0.83 -14.21
N SER A 43 19.55 1.44 -14.93
CA SER A 43 19.66 1.71 -16.37
C SER A 43 20.87 2.60 -16.69
N ALA A 44 21.05 3.70 -15.96
CA ALA A 44 22.19 4.62 -16.14
C ALA A 44 23.54 3.91 -15.93
N ARG A 45 23.60 2.95 -15.00
CA ARG A 45 24.79 2.13 -14.72
C ARG A 45 24.93 0.91 -15.65
N ARG A 46 24.03 0.73 -16.63
CA ARG A 46 23.94 -0.45 -17.50
C ARG A 46 23.88 -1.77 -16.73
N GLN A 47 23.21 -1.73 -15.57
CA GLN A 47 22.99 -2.88 -14.72
C GLN A 47 21.65 -3.52 -15.03
N GLY A 48 21.52 -4.80 -14.68
CA GLY A 48 20.22 -5.49 -14.71
C GLY A 48 19.26 -4.95 -13.64
N ARG A 49 18.04 -5.49 -13.65
CA ARG A 49 16.98 -5.14 -12.69
C ARG A 49 17.46 -5.37 -11.25
N PRO A 50 17.49 -4.35 -10.38
CA PRO A 50 17.96 -4.50 -9.00
C PRO A 50 17.10 -5.47 -8.19
N ALA A 51 17.71 -6.21 -7.26
CA ALA A 51 16.98 -7.17 -6.41
C ALA A 51 15.87 -6.49 -5.58
N VAL A 52 16.07 -5.24 -5.17
CA VAL A 52 15.10 -4.45 -4.38
C VAL A 52 13.81 -4.16 -5.14
N ASP A 53 13.84 -4.14 -6.48
CA ASP A 53 12.64 -3.87 -7.27
C ASP A 53 11.53 -4.91 -7.03
N LYS A 54 11.90 -6.19 -6.85
CA LYS A 54 10.92 -7.24 -6.52
C LYS A 54 10.27 -6.97 -5.18
N THR A 55 11.05 -6.54 -4.19
CA THR A 55 10.56 -6.18 -2.84
C THR A 55 9.63 -4.98 -2.91
N LEU A 56 9.98 -3.92 -3.66
CA LEU A 56 9.13 -2.75 -3.89
C LEU A 56 7.81 -3.15 -4.56
N SER A 57 7.87 -3.99 -5.59
CA SER A 57 6.67 -4.51 -6.28
C SER A 57 5.79 -5.38 -5.39
N GLN A 58 6.36 -6.07 -4.39
CA GLN A 58 5.58 -6.81 -3.40
C GLN A 58 4.92 -5.88 -2.40
N ALA A 59 5.65 -4.89 -1.87
CA ALA A 59 5.14 -3.90 -0.93
C ALA A 59 3.96 -3.12 -1.52
N ARG A 60 4.10 -2.62 -2.76
CA ARG A 60 3.03 -1.91 -3.47
C ARG A 60 1.74 -2.73 -3.57
N ARG A 61 1.85 -3.99 -4.03
CA ARG A 61 0.69 -4.91 -4.13
C ARG A 61 0.05 -5.22 -2.78
N SER A 62 0.85 -5.34 -1.72
CA SER A 62 0.33 -5.51 -0.37
C SER A 62 -0.47 -4.29 0.11
N ILE A 63 -0.01 -3.08 -0.23
CA ILE A 63 -0.71 -1.83 0.09
C ILE A 63 -1.99 -1.69 -0.73
N GLU A 64 -1.95 -1.94 -2.04
CA GLU A 64 -3.13 -1.97 -2.91
C GLU A 64 -4.20 -2.93 -2.36
N LYS A 65 -3.77 -4.13 -1.94
CA LYS A 65 -4.67 -5.09 -1.31
C LYS A 65 -5.25 -4.56 0.01
N ALA A 66 -4.43 -3.92 0.85
CA ALA A 66 -4.91 -3.34 2.10
C ALA A 66 -5.96 -2.25 1.85
N ILE A 67 -5.71 -1.33 0.91
CA ILE A 67 -6.66 -0.28 0.50
C ILE A 67 -7.97 -0.91 0.03
N HIS A 68 -7.92 -1.94 -0.82
CA HIS A 68 -9.12 -2.63 -1.29
C HIS A 68 -9.90 -3.31 -0.17
N LEU A 69 -9.23 -3.86 0.85
CA LEU A 69 -9.89 -4.54 1.97
C LEU A 69 -10.55 -3.59 2.98
N ILE A 70 -10.08 -2.34 3.08
CA ILE A 70 -10.54 -1.40 4.12
C ILE A 70 -11.34 -0.21 3.57
N GLY A 71 -11.28 0.04 2.26
CA GLY A 71 -11.90 1.19 1.59
C GLY A 71 -13.07 0.83 0.67
N GLU A 72 -13.63 -0.37 0.80
CA GLU A 72 -14.98 -0.75 0.31
C GLU A 72 -16.02 -0.55 1.42
#